data_AF-A0A7S2IHF2-F1
#
_entry.id   AF-A0A7S2IHF2-F1
#
_cell.length_a   1.000
_cell.length_b   1.000
_cell.length_c   1.000
_cell.angle_alpha   90.00
_cell.angle_beta   90.00
_cell.angle_gamma   90.00
#
_symmetry.space_group_name_H-M   'P 1'
#
loop_
_entity.id
_entity.type
_entity.pdbx_description
1 polymer ?
#
loop_
_entity_poly.entity_id
_entity_poly.type
_entity_poly.pdbx_seq_one_letter_code
_entity_poly.pdbx_strand_id
1 'polypeptide(L)'
;NSSNIGGNTQVPFCTPTENDVLFGRGGKGNHHPGNKEYRSLVRSAKDQYSRSTKLKKTELSRGIVECLKRSGARFLMQDKSNNWFEVNDYKARRKVSQAFREAERIKPKKQRKNTNLPVGPQLGRS
;
A
#
# COMPACT_ATOMS: atom_id res chain seq x y z
N ASN A 1 -15.62 15.98 -43.27
CA ASN A 1 -15.73 14.66 -42.64
C ASN A 1 -14.53 14.47 -41.72
N SER A 2 -14.61 14.86 -40.44
CA SER A 2 -15.08 14.02 -39.31
C SER A 2 -14.20 12.74 -39.22
N SER A 3 -13.45 12.45 -38.16
CA SER A 3 -13.79 12.59 -36.73
C SER A 3 -12.54 12.53 -35.84
N ASN A 4 -12.62 13.29 -34.74
CA ASN A 4 -11.71 13.36 -33.60
C ASN A 4 -11.58 11.98 -32.92
N ILE A 5 -10.41 11.35 -32.94
CA ILE A 5 -10.11 10.12 -32.17
C ILE A 5 -9.24 10.51 -30.96
N GLY A 6 -9.75 11.42 -30.14
CA GLY A 6 -9.21 11.70 -28.81
C GLY A 6 -10.09 11.01 -27.79
N GLY A 7 -9.80 9.74 -27.49
CA GLY A 7 -10.54 8.95 -26.50
C GLY A 7 -10.43 9.58 -25.11
N ASN A 8 -11.33 10.51 -24.82
CA ASN A 8 -11.52 11.10 -23.50
C ASN A 8 -12.16 10.06 -22.59
N THR A 9 -11.35 9.09 -22.14
CA THR A 9 -11.79 8.13 -21.12
C THR A 9 -11.86 8.91 -19.82
N GLN A 10 -13.02 9.50 -19.52
CA GLN A 10 -13.30 10.07 -18.21
C GLN A 10 -13.23 8.93 -17.20
N VAL A 11 -12.09 8.77 -16.55
CA VAL A 11 -11.99 7.93 -15.36
C VAL A 11 -12.87 8.58 -14.29
N PRO A 12 -13.86 7.87 -13.71
CA PRO A 12 -14.71 8.46 -12.70
C PRO A 12 -13.84 8.88 -11.51
N PHE A 13 -13.89 10.17 -11.17
CA PHE A 13 -13.23 10.66 -9.98
C PHE A 13 -13.92 10.07 -8.75
N CYS A 14 -13.14 9.60 -7.79
CA CYS A 14 -13.66 8.95 -6.60
C CYS A 14 -13.06 9.57 -5.33
N THR A 15 -13.83 9.59 -4.25
CA THR A 15 -13.30 9.98 -2.95
C THR A 15 -12.49 8.82 -2.34
N PRO A 16 -11.25 9.04 -1.91
CA PRO A 16 -10.46 8.01 -1.25
C PRO A 16 -11.10 7.61 0.09
N THR A 17 -11.25 6.32 0.29
CA THR A 17 -11.68 5.72 1.57
C THR A 17 -10.46 5.28 2.39
N GLU A 18 -10.66 4.98 3.67
CA GLU A 18 -9.58 4.52 4.56
C GLU A 18 -8.93 3.21 4.09
N ASN A 19 -9.67 2.37 3.38
CA ASN A 19 -9.17 1.10 2.84
C ASN A 19 -8.40 1.29 1.53
N ASP A 20 -8.54 2.43 0.86
CA ASP A 20 -7.92 2.67 -0.44
C ASP A 20 -6.41 2.90 -0.32
N VAL A 21 -5.69 2.40 -1.32
CA VAL A 21 -4.24 2.52 -1.42
C VAL A 21 -3.90 3.71 -2.32
N LEU A 22 -3.39 4.77 -1.69
CA LEU A 22 -3.12 6.04 -2.37
C LEU A 22 -1.71 6.06 -2.99
N PHE A 23 -1.63 6.41 -4.26
CA PHE A 23 -0.42 6.80 -4.98
C PHE A 23 -0.12 8.25 -4.66
N GLY A 24 0.77 8.46 -3.70
CA GLY A 24 1.33 9.78 -3.39
C GLY A 24 2.81 9.67 -3.08
N ARG A 25 3.56 10.73 -3.38
CA ARG A 25 4.91 10.98 -2.85
C ARG A 25 4.78 11.93 -1.66
N GLY A 26 5.40 11.62 -0.51
CA GLY A 26 5.39 12.48 0.68
C GLY A 26 4.63 11.92 1.90
N GLY A 27 4.54 12.71 2.98
CA GLY A 27 4.06 12.29 4.31
C GLY A 27 2.60 11.81 4.37
N LYS A 28 1.70 12.37 3.54
CA LYS A 28 0.28 12.01 3.51
C LYS A 28 0.04 10.56 3.11
N GLY A 29 0.80 10.05 2.14
CA GLY A 29 0.72 8.64 1.74
C GLY A 29 1.26 7.68 2.81
N ASN A 30 2.15 8.12 3.69
CA ASN A 30 2.78 7.22 4.66
C ASN A 30 1.89 6.98 5.91
N HIS A 31 0.99 7.91 6.21
CA HIS A 31 0.08 7.81 7.36
C HIS A 31 -1.29 7.22 7.03
N HIS A 32 -1.64 7.08 5.74
CA HIS A 32 -2.93 6.57 5.33
C HIS A 32 -3.15 5.11 5.76
N PRO A 33 -4.29 4.76 6.38
CA PRO A 33 -4.58 3.40 6.85
C PRO A 33 -4.43 2.34 5.75
N GLY A 34 -5.02 2.55 4.57
CA GLY A 34 -4.88 1.62 3.45
C GLY A 34 -3.42 1.42 2.99
N ASN A 35 -2.58 2.45 3.08
CA ASN A 35 -1.16 2.31 2.78
C ASN A 35 -0.39 1.58 3.88
N LYS A 36 -0.83 1.65 5.15
CA LYS A 36 -0.26 0.86 6.26
C LYS A 36 -0.58 -0.63 6.08
N GLU A 37 -1.83 -0.96 5.81
CA GLU A 37 -2.29 -2.33 5.55
C GLU A 37 -1.55 -2.94 4.37
N TYR A 38 -1.55 -2.24 3.24
CA TYR A 38 -0.77 -2.62 2.06
C TYR A 38 0.71 -2.87 2.37
N ARG A 39 1.37 -1.98 3.13
CA ARG A 39 2.77 -2.15 3.51
C ARG A 39 2.97 -3.32 4.47
N SER A 40 2.01 -3.60 5.34
CA SER A 40 2.02 -4.76 6.23
C SER A 40 2.02 -6.05 5.41
N LEU A 41 1.09 -6.18 4.45
CA LEU A 41 1.00 -7.31 3.53
C LEU A 41 2.29 -7.51 2.74
N VAL A 42 2.85 -6.44 2.18
CA VAL A 42 4.14 -6.48 1.45
C VAL A 42 5.28 -6.94 2.37
N ARG A 43 5.33 -6.47 3.62
CA ARG A 43 6.36 -6.92 4.58
C ARG A 43 6.20 -8.39 4.96
N SER A 44 4.98 -8.88 5.15
CA SER A 44 4.72 -10.29 5.46
C SER A 44 5.09 -11.19 4.29
N ALA A 45 4.83 -10.74 3.05
CA ALA A 45 5.20 -11.48 1.84
C ALA A 45 6.67 -11.28 1.41
N LYS A 46 7.43 -10.37 2.04
CA LYS A 46 8.79 -10.01 1.60
C LYS A 46 9.74 -11.20 1.61
N ASP A 47 9.64 -12.07 2.63
CA ASP A 47 10.57 -13.17 2.81
C ASP A 47 10.33 -14.24 1.74
N GLN A 48 9.06 -14.46 1.39
CA GLN A 48 8.68 -15.30 0.25
C GLN A 48 9.14 -14.68 -1.07
N TYR A 49 8.97 -13.36 -1.24
CA TYR A 49 9.40 -12.62 -2.43
C TYR A 49 10.92 -12.71 -2.64
N SER A 50 11.71 -12.53 -1.57
CA SER A 50 13.17 -12.54 -1.64
C SER A 50 13.72 -13.91 -2.04
N ARG A 51 13.10 -15.00 -1.53
CA ARG A 51 13.44 -16.39 -1.84
C ARG A 51 12.87 -16.91 -3.16
N SER A 52 12.06 -16.10 -3.85
CA SER A 52 11.33 -16.51 -5.05
C SER A 52 12.06 -16.19 -6.35
N THR A 53 11.79 -16.98 -7.39
CA THR A 53 12.26 -16.73 -8.76
C THR A 53 11.52 -15.55 -9.39
N LYS A 54 12.05 -15.02 -10.50
CA LYS A 54 11.48 -13.84 -11.21
C LYS A 54 10.00 -14.03 -11.61
N LEU A 55 9.59 -15.25 -11.96
CA LEU A 55 8.20 -15.59 -12.25
C LEU A 55 7.32 -15.47 -11.00
N LYS A 56 7.72 -16.14 -9.90
CA LYS A 56 7.00 -16.08 -8.61
C LYS A 56 6.93 -14.67 -8.02
N LYS A 57 7.96 -13.83 -8.21
CA LYS A 57 7.92 -12.42 -7.82
C LYS A 57 6.77 -11.65 -8.50
N THR A 58 6.52 -11.94 -9.76
CA THR A 58 5.42 -11.33 -10.52
C THR A 58 4.05 -11.83 -10.02
N GLU A 59 3.96 -13.11 -9.71
CA GLU A 59 2.77 -13.75 -9.15
C GLU A 59 2.44 -13.21 -7.77
N LEU A 60 3.43 -13.06 -6.89
CA LEU A 60 3.28 -12.43 -5.58
C LEU A 60 2.77 -10.99 -5.69
N SER A 61 3.36 -10.18 -6.58
CA SER A 61 2.87 -8.82 -6.82
C SER A 61 1.42 -8.79 -7.29
N ARG A 62 1.01 -9.74 -8.13
CA ARG A 62 -0.38 -9.88 -8.59
C ARG A 62 -1.30 -10.31 -7.45
N GLY A 63 -0.92 -11.33 -6.68
CA GLY A 63 -1.72 -11.85 -5.57
C GLY A 63 -1.99 -10.80 -4.50
N ILE A 64 -1.03 -9.91 -4.19
CA ILE A 64 -1.25 -8.80 -3.26
C ILE A 64 -2.27 -7.79 -3.80
N VAL A 65 -2.23 -7.46 -5.10
CA VAL A 65 -3.23 -6.56 -5.72
C VAL A 65 -4.61 -7.20 -5.66
N GLU A 66 -4.73 -8.48 -6.02
CA GLU A 66 -6.00 -9.20 -5.99
C GLU A 66 -6.54 -9.34 -4.56
N CYS A 67 -5.68 -9.57 -3.57
CA CYS A 67 -6.06 -9.64 -2.15
C CYS A 67 -6.65 -8.31 -1.67
N LEU A 68 -5.98 -7.19 -1.97
CA LEU A 68 -6.47 -5.86 -1.63
C LEU A 68 -7.80 -5.55 -2.32
N LYS A 69 -7.91 -5.83 -3.62
CA LYS A 69 -9.16 -5.66 -4.37
C LYS A 69 -10.30 -6.50 -3.79
N ARG A 70 -10.04 -7.75 -3.40
CA ARG A 70 -11.03 -8.63 -2.75
C ARG A 70 -11.47 -8.10 -1.39
N SER A 71 -10.59 -7.39 -0.69
CA SER A 71 -10.93 -6.67 0.56
C SER A 71 -11.69 -5.35 0.32
N GLY A 72 -11.98 -4.99 -0.94
CA GLY A 72 -12.63 -3.74 -1.30
C GLY A 72 -11.69 -2.53 -1.41
N ALA A 73 -10.38 -2.74 -1.29
CA ALA A 73 -9.39 -1.67 -1.45
C ALA A 73 -9.11 -1.40 -2.93
N ARG A 74 -9.14 -0.13 -3.32
CA ARG A 74 -8.75 0.31 -4.68
C ARG A 74 -7.41 1.00 -4.66
N PHE A 75 -6.78 1.03 -5.82
CA PHE A 75 -5.53 1.73 -6.03
C PHE A 75 -5.84 3.08 -6.65
N LEU A 76 -5.67 4.16 -5.89
CA LEU A 76 -6.05 5.50 -6.32
C LEU A 76 -4.82 6.34 -6.61
N MET A 77 -4.85 7.10 -7.71
CA MET A 77 -3.81 8.06 -8.04
C MET A 77 -4.39 9.46 -8.13
N GLN A 78 -3.61 10.41 -7.64
CA GLN A 78 -3.96 11.81 -7.70
C GLN A 78 -3.46 12.42 -9.01
N ASP A 79 -4.34 13.11 -9.74
CA ASP A 79 -3.98 13.88 -10.92
C ASP A 79 -3.43 15.27 -10.53
N LYS A 80 -2.90 16.02 -11.51
CA LYS A 80 -2.42 17.40 -11.36
C LYS A 80 -3.49 18.34 -10.79
N SER A 81 -4.77 18.08 -11.07
CA SER A 81 -5.90 18.83 -10.53
C SER A 81 -6.35 18.36 -9.13
N ASN A 82 -5.52 17.61 -8.40
CA ASN A 82 -5.81 17.03 -7.09
C ASN A 82 -6.98 16.02 -7.04
N ASN A 83 -7.54 15.63 -8.18
CA ASN A 83 -8.60 14.63 -8.26
C ASN A 83 -8.04 13.21 -8.13
N TRP A 84 -8.75 12.35 -7.42
CA TRP A 84 -8.40 10.93 -7.27
C TRP A 84 -9.14 10.07 -8.28
N PHE A 85 -8.43 9.15 -8.88
CA PHE A 85 -8.99 8.18 -9.82
C PHE A 85 -8.39 6.80 -9.61
N GLU A 86 -9.18 5.77 -9.89
CA GLU A 86 -8.70 4.39 -9.82
C GLU A 86 -7.69 4.11 -10.95
N VAL A 87 -6.59 3.46 -10.60
CA VAL A 87 -5.58 3.04 -11.57
C VAL A 87 -5.78 1.60 -12.01
N ASN A 88 -5.41 1.33 -13.26
CA ASN A 88 -5.37 -0.02 -13.82
C ASN A 88 -4.42 -0.94 -13.02
N ASP A 89 -4.74 -2.24 -12.98
CA ASP A 89 -3.95 -3.32 -12.41
C ASP A 89 -2.48 -3.31 -12.81
N TYR A 90 -2.15 -2.86 -14.01
CA TYR A 90 -0.76 -2.68 -14.42
C TYR A 90 -0.01 -1.71 -13.51
N LYS A 91 -0.58 -0.53 -13.23
CA LYS A 91 0.02 0.46 -12.33
C LYS A 91 0.01 -0.03 -10.88
N ALA A 92 -1.06 -0.67 -10.44
CA ALA A 92 -1.16 -1.29 -9.11
C ALA A 92 -0.03 -2.29 -8.89
N ARG A 93 0.15 -3.27 -9.80
CA ARG A 93 1.23 -4.26 -9.73
C ARG A 93 2.62 -3.62 -9.67
N ARG A 94 2.87 -2.58 -10.49
CA ARG A 94 4.15 -1.86 -10.44
C ARG A 94 4.42 -1.21 -9.09
N LYS A 95 3.38 -0.65 -8.44
CA LYS A 95 3.50 -0.11 -7.09
C LYS A 95 3.85 -1.19 -6.08
N VAL A 96 3.23 -2.37 -6.17
CA VAL A 96 3.55 -3.53 -5.32
C VAL A 96 5.00 -3.98 -5.51
N SER A 97 5.43 -4.17 -6.76
CA SER A 97 6.81 -4.55 -7.08
C SER A 97 7.83 -3.52 -6.58
N GLN A 98 7.49 -2.22 -6.65
CA GLN A 98 8.32 -1.16 -6.11
C GLN A 98 8.41 -1.23 -4.57
N ALA A 99 7.29 -1.48 -3.89
CA ALA A 99 7.29 -1.62 -2.43
C ALA A 99 8.06 -2.86 -1.96
N PHE A 100 8.03 -3.97 -2.69
CA PHE A 100 8.88 -5.13 -2.40
C PHE A 100 10.37 -4.76 -2.47
N ARG A 101 10.79 -4.04 -3.52
CA ARG A 101 12.18 -3.57 -3.66
C ARG A 101 12.58 -2.61 -2.54
N GLU A 102 11.68 -1.73 -2.12
CA GLU A 102 11.91 -0.84 -0.97
C GLU A 102 11.97 -1.63 0.35
N ALA A 103 11.12 -2.64 0.52
CA ALA A 103 11.12 -3.50 1.70
C ALA A 103 12.40 -4.34 1.81
N GLU A 104 13.00 -4.78 0.69
CA GLU A 104 14.30 -5.45 0.67
C GLU A 104 15.46 -4.51 1.07
N ARG A 105 15.37 -3.22 0.74
CA ARG A 105 16.41 -2.23 1.06
C ARG A 105 16.38 -1.76 2.52
N ILE A 106 15.23 -1.84 3.18
CA ILE A 106 15.08 -1.40 4.56
C ILE A 106 15.44 -2.56 5.50
N LYS A 107 16.66 -2.52 6.07
CA LYS A 107 17.02 -3.36 7.23
C LYS A 107 15.99 -3.12 8.35
N PRO A 108 15.56 -4.14 9.10
CA PRO A 108 14.60 -3.96 10.18
C PRO A 108 15.13 -2.90 11.15
N LYS A 109 14.46 -1.74 11.21
CA LYS A 109 14.64 -0.83 12.36
C LYS A 109 14.17 -1.62 13.58
N LYS A 110 15.08 -1.90 14.52
CA LYS A 110 14.74 -2.43 15.85
C LYS A 110 13.52 -1.65 16.33
N GLN A 111 12.37 -2.31 16.48
CA GLN A 111 11.22 -1.71 17.14
C GLN A 111 11.74 -1.20 18.48
N ARG A 112 11.68 0.11 18.71
CA ARG A 112 11.77 0.64 20.07
C ARG A 112 10.51 0.13 20.76
N LYS A 113 10.63 -0.95 21.53
CA LYS A 113 9.56 -1.40 22.42
C LYS A 113 9.37 -0.27 23.43
N ASN A 114 8.34 0.56 23.27
CA ASN A 114 7.86 1.40 24.37
C ASN A 114 7.15 0.45 25.33
N THR A 115 7.89 -0.10 26.28
CA THR A 115 7.33 -0.78 27.44
C THR A 115 6.82 0.30 28.41
N ASN A 116 5.62 0.82 28.18
CA ASN A 116 4.85 1.37 29.29
C ASN A 116 4.31 0.19 30.08
N LEU A 117 5.10 -0.30 31.05
CA LEU A 117 4.57 -1.18 32.09
C LEU A 117 3.54 -0.37 32.90
N PRO A 118 2.37 -0.95 33.23
CA PRO A 118 1.47 -0.33 34.19
C PRO A 118 2.15 -0.30 35.57
N VAL A 119 2.22 0.89 36.18
CA VAL A 119 2.45 1.03 37.62
C VAL A 119 1.32 0.30 38.34
N GLY A 120 1.63 -0.84 38.95
CA GLY A 120 0.76 -1.56 39.87
C GLY A 120 0.84 -0.97 41.29
N PRO A 121 -0.22 -1.08 42.10
CA PRO A 121 -0.43 -0.22 43.26
C PRO A 121 0.44 -0.61 44.46
N GLN A 122 0.87 0.43 45.17
CA GLN A 122 1.54 0.37 46.47
C GLN A 122 0.63 -0.34 47.49
N LEU A 123 1.03 -1.53 47.94
CA LEU A 123 0.42 -2.17 49.11
C LEU A 123 1.46 -2.23 50.22
N GLY A 124 1.29 -1.30 51.16
CA GLY A 124 1.94 -1.35 52.46
C GLY A 124 1.60 -2.64 53.20
N ARG A 125 2.61 -3.18 53.86
CA ARG A 125 2.54 -4.09 55.00
C ARG A 125 3.64 -3.57 55.93
N SER A 126 3.25 -2.79 56.93
CA SER A 126 3.16 -3.18 58.35
C SER A 126 4.54 -3.37 58.95
#